data_AF-J6UH32-F1
#
_entry.id   AF-J6UH32-F1
#
_cell.length_a   1.000
_cell.length_b   1.000
_cell.length_c   1.000
_cell.angle_alpha   90.00
_cell.angle_beta   90.00
_cell.angle_gamma   90.00
#
_symmetry.space_group_name_H-M   'P 1'
#
loop_
_entity.id
_entity.type
_entity.pdbx_description
1 polymer ?
#
loop_
_entity_poly.entity_id
_entity_poly.type
_entity_poly.pdbx_seq_one_letter_code
_entity_poly.pdbx_strand_id
1 'polypeptide(L)'
;MDGKDPWHLAPWDALRAVVRMLGHGADKHDGASGDDWRRGRAWSDDWAALHRHLAAWWLREGPDAGSGRSHLWHAGARIVILIAAELRGIGRDDRPVPDSASVESVPPFGAPYGCRLVYLATPYTRYPDGMIAAFEAAADLAGRLVRRGVCVYSPIAHSHPLAVHGGAPATDHEMWMRQDAPMLAAADALYVAHLPGWDCSQGVAHEIAVCEAAGKPIYDLDPVTLEVRLRGAIAGEKARGAA
;
A
#
# COMPACT_ATOMS: atom_id res chain seq x y z
N MET A 1 10.33 -5.20 18.48
CA MET A 1 11.78 -4.96 18.36
C MET A 1 12.06 -3.63 19.02
N ASP A 2 13.08 -3.55 19.87
CA ASP A 2 13.49 -2.29 20.52
C ASP A 2 13.74 -1.25 19.43
N GLY A 3 13.07 -0.08 19.49
CA GLY A 3 13.05 0.94 18.43
C GLY A 3 14.38 1.70 18.24
N LYS A 4 15.52 1.04 18.42
CA LYS A 4 16.87 1.60 18.26
C LYS A 4 17.55 0.95 17.06
N ASP A 5 18.08 1.78 16.17
CA ASP A 5 18.79 1.30 14.99
C ASP A 5 20.10 0.57 15.38
N PRO A 6 20.39 -0.61 14.79
CA PRO A 6 21.58 -1.39 15.12
C PRO A 6 22.82 -0.87 14.39
N TRP A 7 23.26 0.36 14.70
CA TRP A 7 24.39 1.05 14.04
C TRP A 7 25.71 0.25 13.99
N HIS A 8 25.91 -0.69 14.91
CA HIS A 8 27.10 -1.56 14.94
C HIS A 8 27.21 -2.50 13.73
N LEU A 9 26.11 -2.74 13.01
CA LEU A 9 26.09 -3.56 11.79
C LEU A 9 26.48 -2.78 10.53
N ALA A 10 26.68 -1.47 10.64
CA ALA A 10 26.95 -0.62 9.49
C ALA A 10 28.31 -0.95 8.84
N PRO A 11 28.37 -1.17 7.51
CA PRO A 11 29.63 -1.29 6.78
C PRO A 11 30.27 0.09 6.61
N TRP A 12 31.00 0.54 7.64
CA TRP A 12 31.50 1.91 7.75
C TRP A 12 32.44 2.36 6.63
N ASP A 13 33.16 1.41 6.02
CA ASP A 13 34.00 1.64 4.85
C ASP A 13 33.17 1.97 3.60
N ALA A 14 32.10 1.21 3.35
CA ALA A 14 31.14 1.48 2.28
C ALA A 14 30.41 2.81 2.51
N LEU A 15 29.99 3.09 3.74
CA LEU A 15 29.39 4.39 4.07
C LEU A 15 30.35 5.55 3.83
N ARG A 16 31.63 5.40 4.21
CA ARG A 16 32.67 6.39 3.94
C ARG A 16 32.89 6.61 2.45
N ALA A 17 32.85 5.55 1.65
CA ALA A 17 32.92 5.65 0.19
C ALA A 17 31.78 6.50 -0.39
N VAL A 18 30.54 6.26 0.07
CA VAL A 18 29.37 7.06 -0.33
C VAL A 18 29.51 8.52 0.08
N VAL A 19 29.89 8.80 1.33
CA VAL A 19 30.08 10.17 1.84
C VAL A 19 31.15 10.92 1.05
N ARG A 20 32.27 10.26 0.73
CA ARG A 20 33.33 10.85 -0.11
C ARG A 20 32.83 11.16 -1.52
N MET A 21 31.94 10.32 -2.06
CA MET A 21 31.36 10.53 -3.37
C MET A 21 30.36 11.71 -3.38
N LEU A 22 29.57 11.86 -2.33
CA LEU A 22 28.72 13.05 -2.14
C LEU A 22 29.56 14.32 -2.08
N GLY A 23 30.68 14.31 -1.34
CA GLY A 23 31.61 15.43 -1.29
C GLY A 23 32.21 15.79 -2.65
N HIS A 24 32.61 14.79 -3.45
CA HIS A 24 33.08 15.05 -4.82
C HIS A 24 31.98 15.63 -5.73
N GLY A 25 30.73 15.21 -5.56
CA GLY A 25 29.60 15.82 -6.27
C GLY A 25 29.40 17.29 -5.90
N ALA A 26 29.47 17.58 -4.60
CA ALA A 26 29.42 18.94 -4.05
C ALA A 26 30.50 19.85 -4.64
N ASP A 27 31.75 19.39 -4.68
CA ASP A 27 32.87 20.15 -5.27
C ASP A 27 32.66 20.47 -6.76
N LYS A 28 31.96 19.58 -7.49
CA LYS A 28 31.77 19.67 -8.93
C LYS A 28 30.55 20.52 -9.33
N HIS A 29 29.50 20.54 -8.52
CA HIS A 29 28.20 21.10 -8.91
C HIS A 29 27.68 22.21 -7.98
N ASP A 30 28.15 22.32 -6.73
CA ASP A 30 27.35 22.97 -5.68
C ASP A 30 27.97 24.26 -5.11
N GLY A 31 29.22 24.60 -5.45
CA GLY A 31 29.91 25.73 -4.80
C GLY A 31 30.00 25.56 -3.27
N ALA A 32 30.16 26.68 -2.54
CA ALA A 32 30.63 26.67 -1.14
C ALA A 32 29.75 25.95 -0.09
N SER A 33 28.50 25.55 -0.39
CA SER A 33 27.61 24.85 0.57
C SER A 33 27.55 23.33 0.41
N GLY A 34 27.86 22.81 -0.79
CA GLY A 34 27.97 21.37 -1.03
C GLY A 34 26.70 20.53 -0.85
N ASP A 35 25.53 21.14 -1.03
CA ASP A 35 24.24 20.55 -0.68
C ASP A 35 23.13 20.74 -1.75
N ASP A 36 23.48 20.91 -3.03
CA ASP A 36 22.52 21.19 -4.12
C ASP A 36 21.46 20.10 -4.27
N TRP A 37 21.80 18.85 -3.92
CA TRP A 37 20.83 17.76 -3.90
C TRP A 37 19.60 18.05 -3.01
N ARG A 38 19.71 18.95 -2.01
CA ARG A 38 18.61 19.41 -1.16
C ARG A 38 17.64 20.37 -1.86
N ARG A 39 18.06 21.03 -2.94
CA ARG A 39 17.16 21.85 -3.78
C ARG A 39 16.12 20.98 -4.50
N GLY A 40 16.41 19.69 -4.62
CA GLY A 40 15.55 18.71 -5.24
C GLY A 40 15.60 18.79 -6.76
N ARG A 41 15.35 17.64 -7.39
CA ARG A 41 15.24 17.47 -8.84
C ARG A 41 14.22 16.37 -9.14
N ALA A 42 14.05 16.02 -10.40
CA ALA A 42 13.29 14.84 -10.80
C ALA A 42 13.92 13.58 -10.18
N TRP A 43 13.10 12.73 -9.56
CA TRP A 43 13.56 11.46 -8.98
C TRP A 43 14.11 10.52 -10.06
N SER A 44 13.57 10.60 -11.28
CA SER A 44 14.03 9.89 -12.46
C SER A 44 15.50 10.19 -12.82
N ASP A 45 16.02 11.37 -12.50
CA ASP A 45 17.42 11.75 -12.77
C ASP A 45 18.41 10.90 -11.94
N ASP A 46 18.16 10.81 -10.62
CA ASP A 46 18.96 9.97 -9.73
C ASP A 46 18.76 8.48 -10.05
N TRP A 47 17.52 8.08 -10.36
CA TRP A 47 17.20 6.71 -10.75
C TRP A 47 17.98 6.29 -11.99
N ALA A 48 17.98 7.11 -13.04
CA ALA A 48 18.70 6.82 -14.28
C ALA A 48 20.21 6.79 -14.06
N ALA A 49 20.75 7.72 -13.27
CA ALA A 49 22.17 7.73 -12.91
C ALA A 49 22.57 6.49 -12.11
N LEU A 50 21.78 6.10 -11.11
CA LEU A 50 21.97 4.88 -10.32
C LEU A 50 22.11 3.66 -11.23
N HIS A 51 21.16 3.50 -12.17
CA HIS A 51 21.13 2.34 -13.06
C HIS A 51 22.33 2.31 -14.01
N ARG A 52 22.77 3.45 -14.54
CA ARG A 52 23.98 3.51 -15.37
C ARG A 52 25.22 3.06 -14.60
N HIS A 53 25.39 3.50 -13.36
CA HIS A 53 26.53 3.08 -12.54
C HIS A 53 26.44 1.61 -12.11
N LEU A 54 25.24 1.11 -11.76
CA LEU A 54 25.06 -0.32 -11.48
C LEU A 54 25.36 -1.19 -12.70
N ALA A 55 24.91 -0.78 -13.90
CA ALA A 55 25.19 -1.48 -15.15
C ALA A 55 26.69 -1.51 -15.46
N ALA A 56 27.37 -0.36 -15.38
CA ALA A 56 28.82 -0.27 -15.59
C ALA A 56 29.60 -1.17 -14.61
N TRP A 57 29.21 -1.15 -13.33
CA TRP A 57 29.81 -2.04 -12.34
C TRP A 57 29.55 -3.52 -12.63
N TRP A 58 28.31 -3.88 -12.99
CA TRP A 58 27.92 -5.24 -13.33
C TRP A 58 28.70 -5.78 -14.54
N LEU A 59 28.95 -4.91 -15.52
CA LEU A 59 29.73 -5.20 -16.72
C LEU A 59 31.25 -5.15 -16.49
N ARG A 60 31.69 -4.98 -15.23
CA ARG A 60 33.11 -4.93 -14.82
C ARG A 60 33.89 -3.82 -15.53
N GLU A 61 33.23 -2.71 -15.81
CA GLU A 61 33.94 -1.51 -16.23
C GLU A 61 34.91 -1.06 -15.13
N GLY A 62 35.99 -0.40 -15.56
CA GLY A 62 36.95 0.20 -14.63
C GLY A 62 36.32 1.31 -13.78
N PRO A 63 37.12 2.02 -12.96
CA PRO A 63 36.64 3.19 -12.26
C PRO A 63 36.07 4.24 -13.22
N ASP A 64 35.07 5.00 -12.76
CA ASP A 64 34.47 6.10 -13.50
C ASP A 64 35.55 7.07 -13.97
N ALA A 65 35.57 7.40 -15.27
CA ALA A 65 36.65 8.18 -15.87
C ALA A 65 36.72 9.63 -15.34
N GLY A 66 35.59 10.18 -14.89
CA GLY A 66 35.54 11.55 -14.37
C GLY A 66 36.06 11.67 -12.94
N SER A 67 35.75 10.68 -12.09
CA SER A 67 36.13 10.72 -10.68
C SER A 67 37.29 9.82 -10.28
N GLY A 68 37.67 8.86 -11.14
CA GLY A 68 38.62 7.78 -10.82
C GLY A 68 38.14 6.84 -9.71
N ARG A 69 36.83 6.77 -9.44
CA ARG A 69 36.24 6.01 -8.32
C ARG A 69 35.33 4.91 -8.85
N SER A 70 35.11 3.88 -8.03
CA SER A 70 34.21 2.79 -8.40
C SER A 70 32.80 3.29 -8.70
N HIS A 71 32.17 2.71 -9.72
CA HIS A 71 30.76 2.96 -10.04
C HIS A 71 29.82 2.65 -8.85
N LEU A 72 30.18 1.74 -7.93
CA LEU A 72 29.39 1.51 -6.71
C LEU A 72 29.35 2.72 -5.77
N TRP A 73 30.38 3.58 -5.79
CA TRP A 73 30.40 4.77 -4.94
C TRP A 73 29.38 5.79 -5.47
N HIS A 74 29.35 5.95 -6.80
CA HIS A 74 28.37 6.80 -7.48
C HIS A 74 26.95 6.28 -7.31
N ALA A 75 26.73 4.97 -7.52
CA ALA A 75 25.46 4.31 -7.26
C ALA A 75 25.01 4.53 -5.80
N GLY A 76 25.92 4.31 -4.84
CA GLY A 76 25.68 4.56 -3.43
C GLY A 76 25.28 6.01 -3.11
N ALA A 77 25.91 6.99 -3.76
CA ALA A 77 25.53 8.40 -3.64
C ALA A 77 24.11 8.67 -4.21
N ARG A 78 23.75 8.06 -5.35
CA ARG A 78 22.41 8.23 -5.94
C ARG A 78 21.32 7.62 -5.04
N ILE A 79 21.53 6.42 -4.51
CA ILE A 79 20.52 5.74 -3.70
C ILE A 79 20.27 6.47 -2.36
N VAL A 80 21.30 6.97 -1.68
CA VAL A 80 21.08 7.73 -0.43
C VAL A 80 20.41 9.08 -0.66
N ILE A 81 20.60 9.71 -1.83
CA ILE A 81 19.86 10.91 -2.22
C ILE A 81 18.38 10.56 -2.45
N LEU A 82 18.07 9.47 -3.16
CA LEU A 82 16.69 9.02 -3.36
C LEU A 82 15.99 8.69 -2.04
N ILE A 83 16.66 7.97 -1.13
CA ILE A 83 16.12 7.69 0.22
C ILE A 83 15.84 9.01 0.96
N ALA A 84 16.77 9.98 0.89
CA ALA A 84 16.57 11.28 1.53
C ALA A 84 15.45 12.09 0.87
N ALA A 85 15.27 11.99 -0.45
CA ALA A 85 14.20 12.63 -1.20
C ALA A 85 12.83 12.07 -0.79
N GLU A 86 12.71 10.75 -0.68
CA GLU A 86 11.49 10.06 -0.23
C GLU A 86 11.15 10.41 1.23
N LEU A 87 12.10 10.27 2.16
CA LEU A 87 11.87 10.53 3.58
C LEU A 87 11.50 12.00 3.88
N ARG A 88 11.90 12.94 3.02
CA ARG A 88 11.77 14.38 3.27
C ARG A 88 10.85 15.11 2.29
N GLY A 89 10.31 14.42 1.29
CA GLY A 89 9.51 15.04 0.23
C GLY A 89 10.26 16.09 -0.57
N ILE A 90 11.55 15.85 -0.87
CA ILE A 90 12.40 16.80 -1.62
C ILE A 90 12.37 16.44 -3.12
N GLY A 91 12.28 17.46 -3.99
CA GLY A 91 12.28 17.29 -5.45
C GLY A 91 10.90 16.94 -6.03
N ARG A 92 10.89 16.31 -7.20
CA ARG A 92 9.67 15.90 -7.92
C ARG A 92 9.68 14.39 -8.12
N ASP A 93 8.74 13.70 -7.49
CA ASP A 93 8.45 12.30 -7.78
C ASP A 93 7.78 12.19 -9.15
N ASP A 94 8.57 11.80 -10.15
CA ASP A 94 8.15 11.61 -11.53
C ASP A 94 8.31 10.14 -11.96
N ARG A 95 8.28 9.22 -10.98
CA ARG A 95 8.20 7.80 -11.28
C ARG A 95 6.98 7.53 -12.17
N PRO A 96 7.08 6.60 -13.13
CA PRO A 96 5.94 6.22 -13.94
C PRO A 96 4.78 5.82 -13.03
N VAL A 97 3.74 6.64 -13.03
CA VAL A 97 2.43 6.16 -12.59
C VAL A 97 1.98 5.13 -13.63
N PRO A 98 1.28 4.05 -13.23
CA PRO A 98 0.62 3.19 -14.20
C PRO A 98 -0.08 4.07 -15.22
N ASP A 99 0.10 3.76 -16.51
CA ASP A 99 -0.53 4.51 -17.59
C ASP A 99 -1.95 4.83 -17.16
N SER A 100 -2.28 6.12 -17.14
CA SER A 100 -3.66 6.58 -17.02
C SER A 100 -4.46 6.24 -18.29
N ALA A 101 -4.16 5.09 -18.92
CA ALA A 101 -5.07 4.36 -19.75
C ALA A 101 -6.32 4.11 -18.89
N SER A 102 -7.28 5.02 -19.04
CA SER A 102 -8.51 5.15 -18.27
C SER A 102 -8.35 5.36 -16.76
N VAL A 103 -7.90 6.54 -16.34
CA VAL A 103 -8.79 7.21 -15.35
C VAL A 103 -9.98 7.69 -16.17
N GLU A 104 -10.88 6.76 -16.52
CA GLU A 104 -12.27 7.15 -16.76
C GLU A 104 -12.63 8.07 -15.61
N SER A 105 -13.22 9.23 -15.91
CA SER A 105 -13.82 10.09 -14.89
C SER A 105 -14.48 9.18 -13.88
N VAL A 106 -13.98 9.17 -12.63
CA VAL A 106 -14.43 8.23 -11.59
C VAL A 106 -15.95 8.12 -11.74
N PRO A 107 -16.49 6.94 -12.12
CA PRO A 107 -17.90 6.84 -12.43
C PRO A 107 -18.69 7.34 -11.21
N PRO A 108 -19.86 7.97 -11.41
CA PRO A 108 -20.63 8.50 -10.31
C PRO A 108 -20.75 7.43 -9.23
N PHE A 109 -20.46 7.81 -7.98
CA PHE A 109 -20.38 6.89 -6.86
C PHE A 109 -21.54 5.90 -6.87
N GLY A 110 -21.22 4.61 -6.91
CA GLY A 110 -22.20 3.55 -6.96
C GLY A 110 -21.48 2.21 -7.04
N ALA A 111 -21.74 1.33 -6.09
CA ALA A 111 -21.34 -0.05 -6.27
C ALA A 111 -22.14 -0.65 -7.45
N PRO A 112 -21.68 -1.76 -8.05
CA PRO A 112 -22.56 -2.54 -8.92
C PRO A 112 -23.91 -2.73 -8.22
N TYR A 113 -24.99 -2.66 -9.01
CA TYR A 113 -26.39 -2.79 -8.57
C TYR A 113 -27.01 -1.58 -7.83
N GLY A 114 -26.38 -0.40 -7.86
CA GLY A 114 -27.01 0.84 -7.36
C GLY A 114 -26.92 1.05 -5.84
N CYS A 115 -26.04 0.32 -5.16
CA CYS A 115 -25.72 0.55 -3.76
C CYS A 115 -24.99 1.90 -3.60
N ARG A 116 -25.43 2.71 -2.63
CA ARG A 116 -24.85 4.00 -2.28
C ARG A 116 -23.68 3.85 -1.32
N LEU A 117 -23.70 2.81 -0.48
CA LEU A 117 -22.61 2.48 0.44
C LEU A 117 -22.43 0.97 0.54
N VAL A 118 -21.18 0.51 0.45
CA VAL A 118 -20.79 -0.89 0.68
C VAL A 118 -19.93 -0.99 1.93
N TYR A 119 -20.20 -1.99 2.75
CA TYR A 119 -19.34 -2.37 3.87
C TYR A 119 -18.33 -3.43 3.41
N LEU A 120 -17.04 -3.22 3.66
CA LEU A 120 -15.97 -4.13 3.26
C LEU A 120 -15.51 -4.99 4.44
N ALA A 121 -15.97 -6.23 4.50
CA ALA A 121 -15.55 -7.22 5.48
C ALA A 121 -14.17 -7.78 5.14
N THR A 122 -13.23 -7.66 6.07
CA THR A 122 -11.86 -8.19 5.97
C THR A 122 -11.42 -8.82 7.29
N PRO A 123 -10.62 -9.90 7.27
CA PRO A 123 -10.00 -10.45 8.48
C PRO A 123 -9.03 -9.43 9.12
N TYR A 124 -8.92 -9.51 10.45
CA TYR A 124 -7.97 -8.69 11.23
C TYR A 124 -7.05 -9.56 12.09
N THR A 125 -7.54 -10.06 13.23
CA THR A 125 -6.76 -10.91 14.15
C THR A 125 -6.42 -12.29 13.58
N ARG A 126 -7.09 -12.70 12.50
CA ARG A 126 -6.89 -13.99 11.81
C ARG A 126 -6.03 -13.88 10.55
N TYR A 127 -5.56 -12.68 10.23
CA TYR A 127 -4.65 -12.49 9.10
C TYR A 127 -3.26 -13.07 9.45
N PRO A 128 -2.66 -13.90 8.58
CA PRO A 128 -1.45 -14.66 8.91
C PRO A 128 -0.23 -13.77 9.19
N ASP A 129 -0.11 -12.64 8.50
CA ASP A 129 1.03 -11.72 8.63
C ASP A 129 0.84 -10.66 9.73
N GLY A 130 -0.21 -10.81 10.55
CA GLY A 130 -0.50 -9.94 11.68
C GLY A 130 -1.35 -8.71 11.34
N MET A 131 -1.66 -7.93 12.37
CA MET A 131 -2.66 -6.85 12.32
C MET A 131 -2.26 -5.66 11.44
N ILE A 132 -0.96 -5.33 11.36
CA ILE A 132 -0.48 -4.24 10.48
C ILE A 132 -0.67 -4.63 9.01
N ALA A 133 -0.26 -5.84 8.64
CA ALA A 133 -0.44 -6.35 7.28
C ALA A 133 -1.94 -6.48 6.91
N ALA A 134 -2.79 -6.90 7.87
CA ALA A 134 -4.23 -6.92 7.69
C ALA A 134 -4.80 -5.52 7.40
N PHE A 135 -4.35 -4.51 8.15
CA PHE A 135 -4.71 -3.12 7.95
C PHE A 135 -4.26 -2.60 6.59
N GLU A 136 -3.00 -2.81 6.22
CA GLU A 136 -2.46 -2.39 4.93
C GLU A 136 -3.21 -3.04 3.76
N ALA A 137 -3.52 -4.34 3.85
CA ALA A 137 -4.29 -5.06 2.85
C ALA A 137 -5.73 -4.54 2.73
N ALA A 138 -6.39 -4.27 3.86
CA ALA A 138 -7.75 -3.72 3.88
C ALA A 138 -7.78 -2.28 3.32
N ALA A 139 -6.80 -1.45 3.69
CA ALA A 139 -6.68 -0.07 3.22
C ALA A 139 -6.35 0.01 1.74
N ASP A 140 -5.42 -0.81 1.24
CA ASP A 140 -5.13 -0.93 -0.18
C ASP A 140 -6.40 -1.34 -0.96
N LEU A 141 -7.05 -2.44 -0.55
CA LEU A 141 -8.24 -2.95 -1.23
C LEU A 141 -9.37 -1.90 -1.27
N ALA A 142 -9.62 -1.22 -0.14
CA ALA A 142 -10.59 -0.12 -0.08
C ALA A 142 -10.20 1.02 -1.05
N GLY A 143 -8.92 1.41 -1.08
CA GLY A 143 -8.42 2.42 -2.02
C GLY A 143 -8.59 2.02 -3.48
N ARG A 144 -8.41 0.74 -3.84
CA ARG A 144 -8.66 0.24 -5.20
C ARG A 144 -10.15 0.29 -5.57
N LEU A 145 -11.04 -0.02 -4.63
CA LEU A 145 -12.49 0.09 -4.82
C LEU A 145 -12.95 1.55 -4.99
N VAL A 146 -12.42 2.47 -4.17
CA VAL A 146 -12.69 3.91 -4.31
C VAL A 146 -12.27 4.43 -5.68
N ARG A 147 -11.09 4.03 -6.19
CA ARG A 147 -10.64 4.40 -7.55
C ARG A 147 -11.57 3.91 -8.66
N ARG A 148 -12.37 2.88 -8.42
CA ARG A 148 -13.40 2.37 -9.34
C ARG A 148 -14.79 2.99 -9.11
N GLY A 149 -14.90 4.03 -8.28
CA GLY A 149 -16.17 4.69 -7.99
C GLY A 149 -17.06 3.96 -6.97
N VAL A 150 -16.55 2.93 -6.29
CA VAL A 150 -17.30 2.27 -5.22
C VAL A 150 -17.24 3.13 -3.96
N CYS A 151 -18.39 3.57 -3.46
CA CYS A 151 -18.48 4.17 -2.13
C CYS A 151 -18.41 3.05 -1.09
N VAL A 152 -17.26 2.93 -0.42
CA VAL A 152 -16.95 1.82 0.48
C VAL A 152 -16.52 2.31 1.86
N TYR A 153 -17.02 1.63 2.90
CA TYR A 153 -16.52 1.74 4.27
C TYR A 153 -15.71 0.48 4.60
N SER A 154 -14.46 0.66 5.03
CA SER A 154 -13.61 -0.43 5.52
C SER A 154 -13.40 -0.26 7.04
N PRO A 155 -13.97 -1.14 7.87
CA PRO A 155 -13.87 -1.03 9.32
C PRO A 155 -12.43 -1.16 9.78
N ILE A 156 -11.63 -2.04 9.20
CA ILE A 156 -10.23 -2.23 9.60
C ILE A 156 -9.36 -1.03 9.21
N ALA A 157 -9.57 -0.44 8.02
CA ALA A 157 -8.89 0.79 7.63
C ALA A 157 -9.24 1.98 8.54
N HIS A 158 -10.43 1.97 9.15
CA HIS A 158 -10.88 2.99 10.10
C HIS A 158 -10.42 2.71 11.55
N SER A 159 -10.58 1.48 12.05
CA SER A 159 -10.36 1.11 13.45
C SER A 159 -8.89 0.93 13.82
N HIS A 160 -8.05 0.44 12.89
CA HIS A 160 -6.64 0.21 13.18
C HIS A 160 -5.89 1.52 13.56
N PRO A 161 -6.02 2.64 12.81
CA PRO A 161 -5.45 3.92 13.24
C PRO A 161 -5.98 4.40 14.58
N LEU A 162 -7.26 4.18 14.90
CA LEU A 162 -7.85 4.55 16.19
C LEU A 162 -7.27 3.73 17.34
N ALA A 163 -6.97 2.46 17.12
CA ALA A 163 -6.31 1.62 18.11
C ALA A 163 -4.84 2.05 18.33
N VAL A 164 -4.08 2.27 17.25
CA VAL A 164 -2.65 2.58 17.32
C VAL A 164 -2.39 4.01 17.81
N HIS A 165 -3.13 5.00 17.29
CA HIS A 165 -2.89 6.41 17.58
C HIS A 165 -3.83 6.96 18.65
N GLY A 166 -5.06 6.45 18.71
CA GLY A 166 -6.07 6.87 19.69
C GLY A 166 -6.05 6.10 21.00
N GLY A 167 -5.26 5.00 21.09
CA GLY A 167 -5.16 4.17 22.29
C GLY A 167 -6.40 3.31 22.57
N ALA A 168 -7.30 3.16 21.61
CA ALA A 168 -8.45 2.27 21.74
C ALA A 168 -7.98 0.80 21.84
N PRO A 169 -8.56 -0.04 22.72
CA PRO A 169 -8.13 -1.43 22.87
C PRO A 169 -8.33 -2.24 21.57
N ALA A 170 -7.23 -2.58 20.89
CA ALA A 170 -7.27 -3.23 19.57
C ALA A 170 -8.02 -4.58 19.53
N THR A 171 -8.09 -5.29 20.66
CA THR A 171 -8.67 -6.64 20.75
C THR A 171 -10.00 -6.70 21.50
N ASP A 172 -10.56 -5.55 21.89
CA ASP A 172 -11.89 -5.50 22.52
C ASP A 172 -12.98 -5.68 21.45
N HIS A 173 -13.31 -6.94 21.19
CA HIS A 173 -14.25 -7.30 20.12
C HIS A 173 -15.63 -6.67 20.31
N GLU A 174 -16.16 -6.60 21.54
CA GLU A 174 -17.51 -6.07 21.79
C GLU A 174 -17.57 -4.56 21.54
N MET A 175 -16.56 -3.82 21.97
CA MET A 175 -16.44 -2.39 21.69
C MET A 175 -16.42 -2.11 20.18
N TRP A 176 -15.58 -2.83 19.43
CA TRP A 176 -15.49 -2.63 17.98
C TRP A 176 -16.78 -3.05 17.27
N MET A 177 -17.39 -4.16 17.67
CA MET A 177 -18.69 -4.56 17.11
C MET A 177 -19.78 -3.50 17.34
N ARG A 178 -19.80 -2.84 18.51
CA ARG A 178 -20.72 -1.73 18.78
C ARG A 178 -20.44 -0.52 17.90
N GLN A 179 -19.17 -0.24 17.62
CA GLN A 179 -18.74 0.86 16.75
C GLN A 179 -19.07 0.59 15.28
N ASP A 180 -18.92 -0.67 14.84
CA ASP A 180 -19.07 -1.09 13.45
C ASP A 180 -20.54 -1.35 13.06
N ALA A 181 -21.38 -1.74 14.02
CA ALA A 181 -22.79 -2.06 13.77
C ALA A 181 -23.59 -0.92 13.10
N PRO A 182 -23.50 0.36 13.51
CA PRO A 182 -24.17 1.46 12.82
C PRO A 182 -23.70 1.65 11.37
N MET A 183 -22.41 1.43 11.11
CA MET A 183 -21.83 1.56 9.77
C MET A 183 -22.32 0.41 8.87
N LEU A 184 -22.34 -0.82 9.40
CA LEU A 184 -22.90 -1.98 8.71
C LEU A 184 -24.41 -1.81 8.47
N ALA A 185 -25.14 -1.22 9.42
CA ALA A 185 -26.56 -0.91 9.29
C ALA A 185 -26.84 0.15 8.20
N ALA A 186 -25.97 1.13 8.04
CA ALA A 186 -26.08 2.16 7.01
C ALA A 186 -25.71 1.67 5.59
N ALA A 187 -24.87 0.64 5.48
CA ALA A 187 -24.47 0.10 4.18
C ALA A 187 -25.62 -0.63 3.47
N ASP A 188 -25.70 -0.49 2.16
CA ASP A 188 -26.71 -1.17 1.33
C ASP A 188 -26.31 -2.62 1.01
N ALA A 189 -25.02 -2.94 1.08
CA ALA A 189 -24.49 -4.26 0.78
C ALA A 189 -23.21 -4.57 1.58
N LEU A 190 -22.90 -5.86 1.69
CA LEU A 190 -21.67 -6.38 2.28
C LEU A 190 -20.77 -6.98 1.20
N TYR A 191 -19.52 -6.54 1.13
CA TYR A 191 -18.47 -7.21 0.36
C TYR A 191 -17.60 -8.02 1.30
N VAL A 192 -17.55 -9.33 1.10
CA VAL A 192 -16.66 -10.22 1.81
C VAL A 192 -15.40 -10.42 0.97
N ALA A 193 -14.33 -9.75 1.37
CA ALA A 193 -13.04 -9.88 0.70
C ALA A 193 -12.39 -11.21 1.06
N HIS A 194 -12.02 -12.01 0.05
CA HIS A 194 -11.35 -13.29 0.24
C HIS A 194 -9.85 -13.12 0.54
N LEU A 195 -9.52 -12.24 1.48
CA LEU A 195 -8.16 -12.07 2.02
C LEU A 195 -7.79 -13.25 2.92
N PRO A 196 -6.50 -13.63 3.03
CA PRO A 196 -6.08 -14.74 3.88
C PRO A 196 -6.67 -14.69 5.31
N GLY A 197 -7.33 -15.78 5.72
CA GLY A 197 -7.98 -15.90 7.03
C GLY A 197 -9.41 -15.34 7.12
N TRP A 198 -10.01 -14.90 6.02
CA TRP A 198 -11.40 -14.39 5.99
C TRP A 198 -12.42 -15.45 6.45
N ASP A 199 -12.20 -16.70 6.06
CA ASP A 199 -13.09 -17.86 6.25
C ASP A 199 -13.14 -18.35 7.71
N CYS A 200 -12.11 -18.03 8.49
CA CYS A 200 -12.06 -18.31 9.93
C CYS A 200 -12.17 -17.04 10.80
N SER A 201 -12.53 -15.90 10.21
CA SER A 201 -12.68 -14.63 10.92
C SER A 201 -14.06 -14.54 11.59
N GLN A 202 -14.06 -14.40 12.92
CA GLN A 202 -15.29 -14.23 13.71
C GLN A 202 -16.03 -12.93 13.36
N GLY A 203 -15.31 -11.84 13.11
CA GLY A 203 -15.91 -10.56 12.69
C GLY A 203 -16.60 -10.68 11.34
N VAL A 204 -15.92 -11.26 10.34
CA VAL A 204 -16.50 -11.48 9.01
C VAL A 204 -17.73 -12.39 9.08
N ALA A 205 -17.66 -13.48 9.84
CA ALA A 205 -18.79 -14.38 10.04
C ALA A 205 -19.99 -13.67 10.70
N HIS A 206 -19.73 -12.79 11.68
CA HIS A 206 -20.77 -11.98 12.31
C HIS A 206 -21.41 -10.99 11.34
N GLU A 207 -20.61 -10.26 10.56
CA GLU A 207 -21.09 -9.29 9.57
C GLU A 207 -21.96 -9.96 8.50
N ILE A 208 -21.58 -11.16 8.05
CA ILE A 208 -22.38 -12.00 7.15
C ILE A 208 -23.74 -12.30 7.79
N ALA A 209 -23.75 -12.83 9.01
CA ALA A 209 -24.98 -13.21 9.69
C ALA A 209 -25.92 -12.01 9.91
N VAL A 210 -25.37 -10.84 10.24
CA VAL A 210 -26.16 -9.59 10.39
C VAL A 210 -26.78 -9.16 9.05
N CYS A 211 -26.02 -9.24 7.96
CA CYS A 211 -26.53 -8.88 6.64
C CYS A 211 -27.58 -9.87 6.12
N GLU A 212 -27.39 -11.17 6.34
CA GLU A 212 -28.37 -12.21 6.03
C GLU A 212 -29.68 -11.96 6.78
N ALA A 213 -29.61 -11.72 8.09
CA ALA A 213 -30.78 -11.42 8.91
C ALA A 213 -31.51 -10.13 8.48
N ALA A 214 -30.77 -9.14 7.97
CA ALA A 214 -31.31 -7.89 7.46
C ALA A 214 -31.76 -7.96 5.97
N GLY A 215 -31.59 -9.10 5.29
CA GLY A 215 -31.91 -9.26 3.88
C GLY A 215 -31.05 -8.39 2.95
N LYS A 216 -29.86 -7.98 3.40
CA LYS A 216 -28.93 -7.18 2.59
C LYS A 216 -28.16 -8.07 1.62
N PRO A 217 -27.96 -7.65 0.37
CA PRO A 217 -27.15 -8.41 -0.57
C PRO A 217 -25.70 -8.53 -0.08
N ILE A 218 -25.16 -9.74 -0.16
CA ILE A 218 -23.79 -10.08 0.20
C ILE A 218 -23.06 -10.50 -1.06
N TYR A 219 -21.86 -10.00 -1.27
CA TYR A 219 -21.04 -10.33 -2.41
C TYR A 219 -19.68 -10.87 -1.97
N ASP A 220 -19.23 -11.90 -2.67
CA ASP A 220 -17.85 -12.38 -2.62
C ASP A 220 -16.97 -11.48 -3.49
N LEU A 221 -15.88 -10.98 -2.91
CA LEU A 221 -14.92 -10.11 -3.57
C LEU A 221 -13.55 -10.80 -3.66
N ASP A 222 -13.07 -10.97 -4.88
CA ASP A 222 -11.68 -11.38 -5.13
C ASP A 222 -10.74 -10.16 -4.89
N PRO A 223 -9.81 -10.24 -3.93
CA PRO A 223 -8.97 -9.11 -3.58
C PRO A 223 -7.90 -8.78 -4.63
N VAL A 224 -7.65 -9.64 -5.62
CA VAL A 224 -6.68 -9.43 -6.69
C VAL A 224 -7.37 -8.85 -7.93
N THR A 225 -8.39 -9.55 -8.45
CA THR A 225 -9.08 -9.17 -9.69
C THR A 225 -10.13 -8.08 -9.49
N LEU A 226 -10.62 -7.92 -8.25
CA LEU A 226 -11.76 -7.08 -7.88
C LEU A 226 -13.07 -7.54 -8.54
N GLU A 227 -13.15 -8.81 -8.95
CA GLU A 227 -14.42 -9.41 -9.34
C GLU A 227 -15.34 -9.54 -8.12
N VAL A 228 -16.61 -9.18 -8.32
CA VAL A 228 -17.66 -9.20 -7.31
C VAL A 228 -18.76 -10.16 -7.77
N ARG A 229 -19.10 -11.15 -6.93
CA ARG A 229 -20.12 -12.15 -7.23
C ARG A 229 -21.17 -12.20 -6.14
N LEU A 230 -22.44 -12.25 -6.50
CA LEU A 230 -23.52 -12.36 -5.50
C LEU A 230 -23.39 -13.70 -4.78
N ARG A 231 -23.24 -13.65 -3.45
CA ARG A 231 -23.11 -14.83 -2.61
C ARG A 231 -24.42 -15.60 -2.62
N GLY A 232 -24.36 -16.90 -2.92
CA GLY A 232 -25.53 -17.79 -2.99
C GLY A 232 -26.19 -17.94 -4.38
N ALA A 233 -25.70 -17.26 -5.43
CA ALA A 233 -26.28 -17.35 -6.78
C ALA A 233 -26.00 -18.66 -7.56
N ILE A 234 -25.52 -19.75 -6.92
CA ILE A 234 -25.21 -21.05 -7.57
C ILE A 234 -26.08 -22.20 -7.01
N ALA A 235 -27.37 -21.97 -6.77
CA ALA A 235 -28.32 -23.04 -6.42
C ALA A 235 -29.66 -23.01 -7.19
N GLY A 236 -29.86 -22.05 -8.10
CA GLY A 236 -31.18 -21.82 -8.74
C GLY A 236 -31.37 -22.33 -10.18
N GLU A 237 -30.30 -22.65 -10.93
CA GLU A 237 -30.42 -22.90 -12.38
C GLU A 237 -30.58 -24.37 -12.81
N LYS A 238 -30.60 -25.34 -11.87
CA LYS A 238 -30.81 -26.77 -12.20
C LYS A 238 -32.24 -27.30 -12.02
N ALA A 239 -33.22 -26.47 -11.66
CA ALA A 239 -34.59 -26.93 -11.36
C ALA A 239 -35.69 -26.46 -12.35
N ARG A 240 -35.33 -25.94 -13.54
CA ARG A 240 -36.31 -25.53 -14.58
C ARG A 240 -36.14 -26.24 -15.93
N GLY A 241 -35.66 -27.48 -15.91
CA GLY A 241 -35.47 -28.31 -17.10
C GLY A 241 -35.86 -29.76 -16.89
N ALA A 242 -37.00 -30.01 -16.25
CA ALA A 242 -37.66 -31.31 -16.23
C ALA A 242 -39.15 -31.10 -15.92
N ALA A 243 -39.90 -30.72 -16.95
CA ALA A 243 -41.35 -30.86 -17.03
C ALA A 243 -41.67 -31.36 -18.44
#